data_AF-A0A5A7RX37-F1
#
_entry.id   AF-A0A5A7RX37-F1
#
_cell.length_a   1.000
_cell.length_b   1.000
_cell.length_c   1.000
_cell.angle_alpha   90.00
_cell.angle_beta   90.00
_cell.angle_gamma   90.00
#
_symmetry.space_group_name_H-M   'P 1'
#
loop_
_entity.id
_entity.type
_entity.pdbx_description
1 polymer ?
#
loop_
_entity_poly.entity_id
_entity_poly.type
_entity_poly.pdbx_seq_one_letter_code
_entity_poly.pdbx_strand_id
1 'polypeptide(L)' 'MKKWWALFALLFFLCIDFWNWSKSEPVILFMPYWMWYIFVLCFVMAMVFALFAKYEWREEQ' A
#
# COMPACT_ATOMS: atom_id res chain seq x y z
N MET A 1 8.73 12.93 -9.95
CA MET A 1 7.50 12.53 -10.69
C MET A 1 7.42 11.06 -11.17
N LYS A 2 8.06 10.63 -12.29
CA LYS A 2 7.82 9.27 -12.89
C LYS A 2 8.04 8.08 -11.94
N LYS A 3 9.06 8.17 -11.07
CA LYS A 3 9.36 7.14 -10.06
C LYS A 3 8.26 6.98 -9.02
N TRP A 4 7.62 8.07 -8.62
CA TRP A 4 6.51 8.07 -7.67
C TRP A 4 5.27 7.41 -8.26
N TRP A 5 4.94 7.71 -9.51
CA TRP A 5 3.85 7.03 -10.22
C TRP A 5 4.08 5.52 -10.32
N ALA A 6 5.30 5.08 -10.60
CA ALA A 6 5.64 3.66 -10.61
C ALA A 6 5.48 3.02 -9.22
N LEU A 7 5.91 3.72 -8.15
CA LEU A 7 5.74 3.25 -6.77
C LEU A 7 4.26 3.16 -6.38
N PHE A 8 3.44 4.16 -6.71
CA PHE A 8 2.00 4.15 -6.46
C PHE A 8 1.31 3.04 -7.24
N ALA A 9 1.65 2.83 -8.52
CA ALA A 9 1.12 1.74 -9.32
C ALA A 9 1.48 0.38 -8.71
N LEU A 10 2.73 0.19 -8.28
CA LEU A 10 3.16 -1.03 -7.60
C LEU A 10 2.34 -1.28 -6.32
N LEU A 11 2.22 -0.28 -5.44
CA LEU A 11 1.45 -0.40 -4.21
C LEU A 11 -0.04 -0.68 -4.49
N PHE A 12 -0.60 -0.05 -5.53
CA PHE A 12 -1.98 -0.31 -5.95
C PHE A 12 -2.17 -1.77 -6.37
N PHE A 13 -1.29 -2.32 -7.21
CA PHE A 13 -1.38 -3.74 -7.59
C PHE A 13 -1.16 -4.67 -6.39
N LEU A 14 -0.28 -4.29 -5.45
CA LEU A 14 -0.06 -5.02 -4.21
C LEU A 14 -1.34 -5.09 -3.35
N CYS A 15 -2.17 -4.05 -3.36
CA CYS A 15 -3.44 -4.01 -2.61
C CYS A 15 -4.53 -4.93 -3.19
N ILE A 16 -4.41 -5.40 -4.43
CA ILE A 16 -5.44 -6.28 -5.01
C ILE A 16 -5.26 -7.74 -4.54
N ASP A 17 -4.06 -8.07 -4.03
CA ASP A 17 -3.78 -9.35 -3.35
C ASP A 17 -4.03 -10.61 -4.20
N PHE A 18 -3.86 -10.51 -5.53
CA PHE A 18 -4.19 -11.60 -6.47
C PHE A 18 -3.49 -12.94 -6.15
N TRP A 19 -2.29 -12.90 -5.58
CA TRP A 19 -1.51 -14.11 -5.24
C TRP A 19 -2.07 -14.88 -4.05
N ASN A 20 -3.02 -14.29 -3.31
CA ASN A 20 -3.53 -14.87 -2.08
C ASN A 20 -5.00 -15.28 -2.14
N TRP A 21 -5.62 -15.13 -3.31
CA TRP A 21 -7.02 -15.51 -3.47
C TRP A 21 -7.22 -17.01 -3.28
N SER A 22 -8.37 -17.39 -2.73
CA SER A 22 -8.80 -18.78 -2.48
C SER A 22 -7.88 -19.63 -1.58
N LYS A 23 -6.93 -19.01 -0.87
CA LYS A 23 -6.14 -19.70 0.16
C LYS A 23 -6.85 -19.63 1.50
N SER A 24 -6.76 -20.72 2.26
CA SER A 24 -7.17 -20.73 3.68
C SER A 24 -6.04 -20.12 4.50
N GLU A 25 -6.35 -19.06 5.24
CA GLU A 25 -5.36 -18.30 5.98
C GLU A 25 -5.59 -18.35 7.50
N PRO A 26 -4.51 -18.27 8.29
CA PRO A 26 -4.63 -18.19 9.73
C PRO A 26 -5.34 -16.91 10.15
N VAL A 27 -6.13 -17.00 11.21
CA VAL A 27 -6.72 -15.86 11.89
C VAL A 27 -5.74 -15.37 12.96
N ILE A 28 -5.37 -14.10 12.88
CA ILE A 28 -4.50 -13.42 13.83
C ILE A 28 -5.29 -12.27 14.45
N LEU A 29 -5.36 -12.21 15.79
CA LEU A 29 -6.07 -11.16 16.52
C LEU A 29 -7.49 -10.92 15.97
N PHE A 30 -8.25 -12.00 15.79
CA PHE A 30 -9.64 -11.99 15.29
C PHE A 30 -9.83 -11.54 13.84
N MET A 31 -8.74 -11.36 13.06
CA MET A 31 -8.82 -11.05 11.64
C MET A 31 -8.00 -12.04 10.79
N PRO A 32 -8.48 -12.43 9.61
CA PRO A 32 -7.68 -13.16 8.63
C PRO A 32 -6.34 -12.45 8.34
N TYR A 33 -5.28 -13.22 8.13
CA TYR A 33 -3.94 -12.69 7.85
C TYR A 33 -3.90 -11.67 6.69
N TRP A 34 -4.64 -11.91 5.61
CA TRP A 34 -4.72 -10.98 4.46
C TRP A 34 -5.20 -9.58 4.86
N MET A 35 -6.05 -9.45 5.89
CA MET A 35 -6.49 -8.14 6.37
C MET A 35 -5.32 -7.35 6.98
N TRP A 36 -4.41 -8.02 7.70
CA TRP A 36 -3.20 -7.41 8.23
C TRP A 36 -2.23 -7.00 7.12
N TYR A 37 -2.11 -7.83 6.10
CA TYR A 37 -1.35 -7.50 4.90
C TYR A 37 -1.87 -6.21 4.24
N ILE A 38 -3.19 -6.11 4.00
CA ILE A 38 -3.82 -4.91 3.45
C ILE A 38 -3.65 -3.70 4.39
N PHE A 39 -3.80 -3.87 5.70
CA PHE A 39 -3.58 -2.81 6.67
C PHE A 39 -2.17 -2.21 6.57
N VAL A 40 -1.14 -3.05 6.52
CA VAL A 40 0.25 -2.60 6.36
C VAL A 40 0.44 -1.88 5.02
N LEU A 41 -0.13 -2.39 3.93
CA LEU A 41 -0.06 -1.70 2.63
C LEU A 41 -0.75 -0.34 2.64
N CYS A 42 -1.91 -0.20 3.27
CA CYS A 42 -2.59 1.08 3.43
C CYS A 42 -1.73 2.07 4.24
N PHE A 43 -1.10 1.60 5.31
CA PHE A 43 -0.20 2.42 6.11
C PHE A 43 1.02 2.89 5.31
N VAL A 44 1.66 1.97 4.57
CA VAL A 44 2.77 2.30 3.67
C VAL A 44 2.33 3.28 2.58
N MET A 45 1.16 3.09 1.97
CA MET A 45 0.59 4.00 0.98
C MET A 45 0.43 5.41 1.55
N ALA A 46 -0.11 5.54 2.77
CA ALA A 46 -0.25 6.83 3.45
C ALA A 46 1.11 7.50 3.71
N MET A 47 2.11 6.74 4.17
CA MET A 47 3.47 7.26 4.36
C MET A 47 4.11 7.72 3.04
N VAL A 48 3.99 6.91 1.99
CA VAL A 48 4.49 7.24 0.65
C VAL A 48 3.82 8.50 0.12
N PHE A 49 2.50 8.63 0.32
CA PHE A 49 1.78 9.84 -0.05
C PHE A 49 2.25 11.06 0.75
N ALA A 50 2.45 10.95 2.06
CA ALA A 50 2.98 12.03 2.89
C ALA A 50 4.39 12.46 2.43
N LEU A 51 5.25 11.52 2.05
CA LEU A 51 6.58 11.81 1.51
C LEU A 51 6.49 12.47 0.13
N PHE A 52 5.63 11.96 -0.76
CA PHE A 52 5.38 12.56 -2.06
C PHE A 52 4.92 14.01 -1.91
N ALA A 53 3.96 14.26 -1.01
CA ALA A 53 3.45 15.59 -0.71
C ALA A 53 4.57 16.54 -0.22
N LYS A 54 5.45 16.04 0.64
CA LYS A 54 6.56 16.83 1.21
C LYS A 54 7.67 17.15 0.21
N TYR A 55 8.06 16.17 -0.61
CA TYR A 55 9.30 16.24 -1.41
C TYR A 55 9.09 16.54 -2.89
N GLU A 56 7.93 16.21 -3.47
CA GLU A 56 7.65 16.45 -4.89
C GLU A 56 6.51 17.45 -5.10
N TRP A 57 5.45 17.39 -4.29
CA TRP A 57 4.31 18.30 -4.39
C TRP A 57 4.53 19.62 -3.62
N ARG A 58 5.76 20.13 -3.55
CA ARG A 58 5.97 21.43 -2.91
C ARG A 58 5.46 22.50 -3.87
N GLU A 59 4.32 23.12 -3.51
CA GLU A 59 3.69 24.19 -4.30
C GLU A 59 4.50 25.49 -4.35
N GLU A 60 5.64 25.56 -3.65
CA GLU A 60 6.62 26.64 -3.76
C GLU A 60 7.58 26.36 -4.93
N GLN A 61 7.15 26.72 -6.14
CA GLN A 61 8.05 27.41 -7.08
C GLN A 61 7.96 28.92 -6.83
#